data_AF-A0A7Y8H9I0-F1
#
_entry.id   AF-A0A7Y8H9I0-F1
#
_cell.length_a   1.000
_cell.length_b   1.000
_cell.length_c   1.000
_cell.angle_alpha   90.00
_cell.angle_beta   90.00
_cell.angle_gamma   90.00
#
_symmetry.space_group_name_H-M   'P 1'
#
loop_
_entity.id
_entity.type
_entity.pdbx_description
1 polymer ?
#
loop_
_entity_poly.entity_id
_entity_poly.type
_entity_poly.pdbx_seq_one_letter_code
_entity_poly.pdbx_strand_id
1 'polypeptide(L)'
;MNLVKRIYKQSIFILTPLAVISVFIDWPKLPMGIFVGGILGLVNFRALARGVYGLTATYKPTGKLIFFSLFRLAILAIVLGIIIISKKVNPFGILIGFTAVFISILREGLRSAKEPPEE
;
A
#
# COMPACT_ATOMS: atom_id res chain seq x y z
N MET A 1 -5.04 3.68 -16.14
CA MET A 1 -5.94 3.24 -15.03
C MET A 1 -5.98 1.71 -14.82
N ASN A 2 -5.61 0.88 -15.80
CA ASN A 2 -5.67 -0.59 -15.67
C ASN A 2 -4.66 -1.17 -14.65
N LEU A 3 -3.47 -0.59 -14.53
CA LEU A 3 -2.42 -1.04 -13.60
C LEU A 3 -2.85 -0.89 -12.13
N VAL A 4 -3.41 0.28 -11.76
CA VAL A 4 -3.92 0.53 -10.39
C VAL A 4 -5.06 -0.44 -10.03
N LYS A 5 -6.00 -0.68 -10.95
CA LYS A 5 -7.09 -1.65 -10.74
C LYS A 5 -6.56 -3.07 -10.57
N ARG A 6 -5.56 -3.48 -11.36
CA ARG A 6 -4.91 -4.81 -11.27
C ARG A 6 -4.22 -5.00 -9.91
N ILE A 7 -3.48 -3.99 -9.44
CA ILE A 7 -2.83 -4.02 -8.11
C ILE A 7 -3.87 -4.14 -7.00
N TYR A 8 -4.94 -3.34 -7.03
CA TYR A 8 -6.01 -3.44 -6.02
C TYR A 8 -6.63 -4.85 -5.97
N LYS A 9 -6.90 -5.45 -7.14
CA LYS A 9 -7.48 -6.80 -7.22
C LYS A 9 -6.51 -7.88 -6.72
N GLN A 10 -5.23 -7.83 -7.13
CA GLN A 10 -4.20 -8.77 -6.66
C GLN A 10 -3.95 -8.63 -5.16
N SER A 11 -3.83 -7.41 -4.65
CA SER A 11 -3.61 -7.16 -3.24
C SER A 11 -4.77 -7.66 -2.38
N ILE A 12 -6.03 -7.47 -2.78
CA ILE A 12 -7.17 -8.08 -2.09
C ILE A 12 -7.07 -9.61 -2.11
N PHE A 13 -6.78 -10.19 -3.28
CA PHE A 13 -6.65 -11.64 -3.43
C PHE A 13 -5.49 -12.25 -2.63
N ILE A 14 -4.43 -11.49 -2.34
CA ILE A 14 -3.30 -11.93 -1.52
C ILE A 14 -3.59 -11.69 -0.03
N LEU A 15 -4.13 -10.51 0.33
CA LEU A 15 -4.38 -10.13 1.72
C LEU A 15 -5.45 -11.01 2.38
N THR A 16 -6.50 -11.39 1.65
CA THR A 16 -7.58 -12.23 2.18
C THR A 16 -7.06 -13.60 2.67
N PRO A 17 -6.40 -14.44 1.83
CA PRO A 17 -5.87 -15.71 2.30
C PRO A 17 -4.76 -15.54 3.33
N LEU A 18 -3.90 -14.52 3.23
CA LEU A 18 -2.85 -14.27 4.22
C LEU A 18 -3.45 -13.96 5.60
N ALA A 19 -4.52 -13.16 5.64
CA ALA A 19 -5.27 -12.88 6.86
C ALA A 19 -5.97 -14.14 7.40
N VAL A 20 -6.59 -14.95 6.54
CA VAL A 20 -7.25 -16.21 6.95
C VAL A 20 -6.23 -17.21 7.51
N ILE A 21 -5.09 -17.41 6.85
CA ILE A 21 -4.02 -18.31 7.31
C ILE A 21 -3.46 -17.83 8.66
N SER A 22 -3.34 -16.52 8.85
CA SER A 22 -2.85 -15.99 10.12
C SER A 22 -3.76 -16.21 11.31
N VAL A 23 -5.03 -16.54 11.12
CA VAL A 23 -5.94 -16.90 12.23
C VAL A 23 -5.50 -18.20 12.90
N PHE A 24 -4.83 -19.09 12.16
CA PHE A 24 -4.31 -20.36 12.68
C PHE A 24 -2.93 -20.21 13.35
N ILE A 25 -2.37 -18.99 13.38
CA ILE A 25 -1.15 -18.68 14.10
C ILE A 25 -1.55 -18.15 15.49
N ASP A 26 -0.92 -18.64 16.56
CA ASP A 26 -1.19 -18.36 17.98
C ASP A 26 -1.08 -16.88 18.42
N TRP A 27 -0.94 -15.95 17.47
CA TRP A 27 -0.87 -14.52 17.71
C TRP A 27 -2.23 -13.86 17.37
N PRO A 28 -3.16 -13.70 18.34
CA PRO A 28 -4.54 -13.29 18.10
C PRO A 28 -4.69 -11.90 17.45
N LYS A 29 -3.65 -11.06 17.52
CA LYS A 29 -3.61 -9.71 16.92
C LYS A 29 -2.93 -9.66 15.56
N LEU A 30 -2.40 -10.79 15.06
CA LEU A 30 -1.69 -10.88 13.78
C LEU A 30 -2.63 -10.68 12.58
N PRO A 31 -3.81 -11.34 12.49
CA PRO A 31 -4.69 -11.20 11.32
C PRO A 31 -5.16 -9.76 11.13
N MET A 32 -5.56 -9.11 12.23
CA MET A 32 -5.99 -7.72 12.20
C MET A 32 -4.85 -6.77 11.85
N GLY A 33 -3.63 -7.07 12.31
CA GLY A 33 -2.43 -6.35 11.88
C GLY A 33 -2.21 -6.46 10.37
N ILE A 34 -2.29 -7.67 9.79
CA ILE A 34 -2.14 -7.90 8.35
C ILE A 34 -3.19 -7.13 7.55
N PHE A 35 -4.44 -7.15 7.99
CA PHE A 35 -5.51 -6.44 7.31
C PHE A 35 -5.30 -4.92 7.36
N VAL A 36 -4.97 -4.37 8.53
CA VAL A 36 -4.68 -2.94 8.71
C VAL A 36 -3.45 -2.52 7.90
N GLY A 37 -2.36 -3.30 7.94
CA GLY A 37 -1.16 -3.04 7.13
C GLY A 37 -1.45 -3.06 5.63
N GLY A 38 -2.25 -4.01 5.17
CA GLY A 38 -2.69 -4.10 3.78
C GLY A 38 -3.53 -2.90 3.35
N ILE A 39 -4.50 -2.48 4.17
CA ILE A 39 -5.30 -1.26 3.90
C ILE A 39 -4.40 -0.03 3.83
N LEU A 40 -3.49 0.14 4.80
CA LEU A 40 -2.54 1.26 4.80
C LEU A 40 -1.66 1.26 3.55
N GLY A 41 -1.16 0.10 3.13
CA GLY A 41 -0.41 -0.07 1.89
C GLY A 41 -1.22 0.33 0.66
N LEU A 42 -2.47 -0.11 0.55
CA LEU A 42 -3.35 0.23 -0.57
C LEU A 42 -3.70 1.73 -0.63
N VAL A 43 -4.03 2.32 0.52
CA VAL A 43 -4.30 3.77 0.60
C VAL A 43 -3.05 4.57 0.25
N ASN A 44 -1.88 4.16 0.74
CA ASN A 44 -0.59 4.77 0.41
C ASN A 44 -0.32 4.69 -1.10
N PHE A 45 -0.51 3.51 -1.70
CA PHE A 45 -0.33 3.28 -3.13
C PHE A 45 -1.26 4.15 -3.98
N ARG A 46 -2.54 4.28 -3.63
CA ARG A 46 -3.47 5.17 -4.36
C ARG A 46 -3.05 6.63 -4.31
N ALA A 47 -2.57 7.09 -3.16
CA ALA A 47 -2.02 8.44 -3.05
C ALA A 47 -0.72 8.60 -3.85
N LEU A 48 0.12 7.56 -3.90
CA LEU A 48 1.32 7.52 -4.74
C LEU A 48 1.01 7.60 -6.23
N ALA A 49 0.12 6.74 -6.73
CA ALA A 49 -0.30 6.75 -8.11
C ALA A 49 -0.82 8.13 -8.53
N ARG A 50 -1.70 8.75 -7.71
CA ARG A 50 -2.21 10.11 -7.98
C ARG A 50 -1.09 11.16 -7.99
N GLY A 51 -0.15 11.08 -7.05
CA GLY A 51 1.00 12.00 -7.00
C GLY A 51 1.86 11.90 -8.26
N VAL A 52 2.20 10.68 -8.68
CA VAL A 52 3.01 10.43 -9.88
C VAL A 52 2.28 10.88 -11.16
N TYR A 53 0.98 10.61 -11.30
CA TYR A 53 0.18 11.12 -12.42
C TYR A 53 0.15 12.66 -12.44
N GLY A 54 -0.01 13.31 -11.29
CA GLY A 54 -0.01 14.77 -11.22
C GLY A 54 1.33 15.39 -11.58
N LEU A 55 2.44 14.74 -11.22
CA LEU A 55 3.80 15.18 -11.57
C LEU A 55 4.12 14.97 -13.05
N THR A 56 3.67 13.86 -13.64
CA THR A 56 3.92 13.55 -15.06
C THR A 56 3.02 14.34 -16.01
N ALA A 57 1.82 14.73 -15.57
CA ALA A 57 0.91 15.56 -16.36
C ALA A 57 1.28 17.07 -16.36
N THR A 58 2.21 17.50 -15.49
CA THR A 58 2.56 18.93 -15.34
C THR A 58 4.02 19.16 -15.70
N TYR A 59 4.32 20.08 -16.63
CA TYR A 59 5.67 20.35 -17.13
C TYR A 59 6.65 20.87 -16.04
N LYS A 60 6.13 21.39 -14.92
CA LYS A 60 6.91 21.77 -13.74
C LYS A 60 6.25 21.23 -12.47
N PRO A 61 6.96 20.43 -11.65
CA PRO A 61 6.49 20.05 -10.33
C PRO A 61 6.21 21.30 -9.50
N THR A 62 4.93 21.60 -9.24
CA THR A 62 4.58 22.70 -8.34
C THR A 62 5.02 22.33 -6.92
N GLY A 63 5.63 23.25 -6.16
CA GLY A 63 6.05 22.98 -4.76
C GLY A 63 4.92 22.43 -3.88
N LYS A 64 3.67 22.75 -4.22
CA LYS A 64 2.45 22.18 -3.64
C LYS A 64 2.38 20.65 -3.78
N LEU A 65 2.69 20.08 -4.95
CA LEU A 65 2.69 18.61 -5.18
C LEU A 65 3.74 17.89 -4.34
N ILE A 66 4.92 18.47 -4.21
CA ILE A 66 6.01 17.93 -3.39
C ILE A 66 5.61 17.98 -1.91
N PHE A 67 5.06 19.12 -1.45
CA PHE A 67 4.57 19.29 -0.09
C PHE A 67 3.48 18.26 0.27
N PHE A 68 2.48 18.07 -0.59
CA PHE A 68 1.44 17.05 -0.37
C PHE A 68 2.00 15.62 -0.36
N SER A 69 3.07 15.35 -1.10
CA SER A 69 3.74 14.04 -1.11
C SER A 69 4.48 13.76 0.20
N LEU A 70 5.13 14.77 0.78
CA LEU A 70 5.76 14.67 2.11
C LEU A 70 4.72 14.62 3.23
N PHE A 71 3.67 15.45 3.14
CA PHE A 71 2.57 15.48 4.09
C PHE A 71 1.84 14.13 4.18
N ARG A 72 1.70 13.43 3.04
CA ARG A 72 1.20 12.05 3.01
C ARG A 72 2.05 11.10 3.87
N LEU A 73 3.38 11.21 3.82
CA LEU A 73 4.26 10.37 4.64
C LEU A 73 4.14 10.71 6.12
N ALA A 74 3.99 12.00 6.47
CA ALA A 74 3.72 12.43 7.84
C ALA A 74 2.38 11.85 8.37
N ILE A 75 1.31 11.91 7.58
CA ILE A 75 0.02 11.30 7.94
C ILE A 75 0.18 9.79 8.14
N LEU A 76 0.87 9.09 7.24
CA LEU A 76 1.09 7.65 7.36
C LEU A 76 1.84 7.31 8.66
N ALA A 77 2.88 8.08 8.98
CA ALA A 77 3.65 7.92 10.21
C ALA A 77 2.81 8.15 11.47
N ILE A 78 1.97 9.20 11.48
CA ILE A 78 1.04 9.49 12.59
C ILE A 78 0.04 8.34 12.76
N VAL A 79 -0.58 7.89 11.68
CA VAL A 79 -1.56 6.80 11.71
C VAL A 79 -0.92 5.51 12.22
N LEU A 80 0.27 5.15 11.72
CA LEU A 80 1.03 4.01 12.20
C LEU A 80 1.40 4.16 13.70
N GLY A 81 1.83 5.34 14.12
CA GLY A 81 2.16 5.64 15.51
C GLY A 81 0.98 5.43 16.45
N ILE A 82 -0.19 5.98 16.11
CA ILE A 82 -1.43 5.81 16.89
C ILE A 82 -1.80 4.32 16.99
N ILE A 83 -1.71 3.59 15.88
CA ILE A 83 -2.07 2.17 15.82
C ILE A 83 -1.13 1.32 16.69
N ILE A 84 0.17 1.59 16.65
CA ILE A 84 1.18 0.90 17.46
C ILE A 84 1.00 1.21 18.95
N ILE A 85 0.83 2.49 19.31
CA ILE A 85 0.63 2.93 20.71
C ILE A 85 -0.65 2.33 21.29
N SER A 86 -1.70 2.20 20.47
CA SER A 86 -2.97 1.62 20.90
C SER A 86 -2.88 0.14 21.27
N LYS A 87 -1.79 -0.57 20.92
CA LYS A 87 -1.58 -2.03 21.16
C LYS A 87 -2.73 -2.94 20.69
N LYS A 88 -3.63 -2.42 19.83
CA LYS A 88 -4.80 -3.15 19.31
C LYS A 88 -4.43 -4.15 18.23
N VAL A 89 -3.33 -3.93 17.53
CA VAL A 89 -2.83 -4.79 16.45
C VAL A 89 -1.36 -5.13 16.66
N ASN A 90 -0.93 -6.25 16.09
CA ASN A 90 0.47 -6.63 16.12
C ASN A 90 1.27 -5.83 15.06
N PRO A 91 2.33 -5.09 15.42
CA PRO A 91 3.18 -4.37 14.46
C PRO A 91 3.77 -5.27 13.37
N PHE A 92 4.12 -6.52 13.69
CA PHE A 92 4.58 -7.50 12.70
C PHE A 92 3.50 -7.83 11.67
N GLY A 93 2.24 -7.94 12.11
CA GLY A 93 1.10 -8.11 11.20
C GLY A 93 0.99 -6.94 10.23
N ILE A 94 1.11 -5.70 10.72
CA ILE A 94 1.07 -4.49 9.86
C ILE A 94 2.18 -4.56 8.80
N LEU A 95 3.41 -4.88 9.20
CA LEU A 95 4.54 -4.98 8.29
C LEU A 95 4.31 -6.03 7.21
N ILE A 96 3.81 -7.22 7.59
CA ILE A 96 3.48 -8.29 6.64
C ILE A 96 2.44 -7.83 5.62
N GLY A 97 1.32 -7.26 6.08
CA GLY A 97 0.25 -6.78 5.21
C GLY A 97 0.71 -5.67 4.25
N PHE A 98 1.47 -4.70 4.77
CA PHE A 98 2.04 -3.63 3.96
C PHE A 98 3.02 -4.15 2.90
N THR A 99 3.87 -5.11 3.30
CA THR A 99 4.87 -5.72 2.41
C THR A 99 4.23 -6.54 1.30
N ALA A 100 3.15 -7.27 1.59
CA ALA A 100 2.39 -8.01 0.58
C ALA A 100 1.85 -7.08 -0.53
N VAL A 101 1.34 -5.90 -0.16
CA VAL A 101 0.92 -4.87 -1.11
C VAL A 101 2.12 -4.32 -1.88
N PHE A 102 3.24 -4.03 -1.21
CA PHE A 102 4.47 -3.56 -1.85
C PHE A 102 4.99 -4.54 -2.91
N ILE A 103 5.04 -5.83 -2.60
CA ILE A 103 5.41 -6.88 -3.56
C ILE A 103 4.44 -6.91 -4.75
N SER A 104 3.14 -6.77 -4.51
CA SER A 104 2.13 -6.71 -5.58
C SER A 104 2.40 -5.54 -6.53
N ILE A 105 2.73 -4.36 -5.98
CA ILE A 105 3.07 -3.16 -6.76
C ILE A 105 4.34 -3.40 -7.57
N LEU A 106 5.40 -3.93 -6.97
CA LEU A 106 6.66 -4.21 -7.66
C LEU A 106 6.46 -5.21 -8.80
N ARG A 107 5.74 -6.31 -8.55
CA ARG A 107 5.49 -7.34 -9.56
C ARG A 107 4.72 -6.77 -10.75
N GLU A 108 3.63 -6.05 -10.51
CA GLU A 108 2.81 -5.48 -11.58
C GLU A 108 3.53 -4.32 -12.30
N GLY A 109 4.30 -3.51 -11.57
CA GLY A 109 5.12 -2.44 -12.13
C GLY A 109 6.21 -2.97 -13.06
N LEU A 110 6.96 -3.99 -12.62
CA LEU A 110 7.98 -4.65 -13.44
C LEU A 110 7.38 -5.36 -14.66
N ARG A 111 6.21 -5.97 -14.51
CA ARG A 111 5.50 -6.59 -15.63
C ARG A 111 5.10 -5.55 -16.67
N SER A 112 4.50 -4.45 -16.23
CA SER A 112 4.07 -3.36 -17.13
C SER A 112 5.23 -2.66 -17.82
N ALA A 113 6.42 -2.66 -17.23
CA ALA A 113 7.63 -2.12 -17.86
C ALA A 113 8.22 -3.06 -18.94
N LYS A 114 7.86 -4.35 -18.93
CA LYS A 114 8.33 -5.36 -19.89
C LYS A 114 7.36 -5.59 -21.04
N GLU A 115 6.07 -5.30 -20.86
CA GLU A 115 5.07 -5.37 -21.94
C GLU A 115 5.31 -4.19 -22.91
N PRO A 116 5.51 -4.43 -24.22
CA PRO A 116 5.60 -3.35 -25.20
C PRO A 116 4.29 -2.55 -25.20
N PRO A 117 4.34 -1.23 -25.46
CA PRO A 117 3.14 -0.39 -25.45
C PRO A 117 2.11 -0.99 -26.42
N GLU A 118 0.92 -1.31 -25.92
CA GLU A 118 -0.22 -1.64 -26.76
C GLU A 118 -0.57 -0.37 -27.56
N GLU A 119 -0.37 -0.43 -28.89
CA GLU A 119 -0.78 0.60 -29.87
C GLU A 119 -2.31 0.73 -29.97
#